data_AF-A0A223NUE7-F1
#
_entry.id   AF-A0A223NUE7-F1
#
_cell.length_a   1.000
_cell.length_b   1.000
_cell.length_c   1.000
_cell.angle_alpha   90.00
_cell.angle_beta   90.00
_cell.angle_gamma   90.00
#
_symmetry.space_group_name_H-M   'P 1'
#
loop_
_entity.id
_entity.type
_entity.pdbx_description
1 polymer ?
#
loop_
_entity_poly.entity_id
_entity_poly.type
_entity_poly.pdbx_seq_one_letter_code
_entity_poly.pdbx_strand_id
1 'polypeptide(L)'
;MDSTIKIIQTLYLPGNGADPLKNSLGFLSPEFNWMGWALSCLQLKQYYPQVELYTNSAGYDVLINRLKLPYDAVHLVLNDLDFPAHLWAYPKLYTYSLQNGPFLHVDGDAFFWEKLDDTTLQRPLIAQNMETNDSYYQSILKHLLNLGLVFPAAITDSLNNGKKLAAYNAGIIGGNDIDFFKKYAEEAFGFVTANYEKLQLLKIPEINMIYEQVLFHCLAEQNKIAVTCYLPDEVTDMTYPGFADFMNVAGDIKYIHLMGEFKRNVDCCFMLASRLRHDYPGYYYRVIDECKKAGFTLYLTCYNNEINGNSAAWLRLYEHEKKQYANVEYLFRNNRLQYAKFKRNKFLKIANSDSGIVSYHVPLSYRMEFKQVEADQLDGILIDLMRIGRTFAELLNFITECFDEGDTTQGRADISKLLSLKLRAGLYGNLYEVCL
;
A
#
# COMPACT_ATOMS: atom_id res chain seq x y z
N MET A 1 -25.47 22.51 11.50
CA MET A 1 -24.66 21.38 12.02
C MET A 1 -23.44 21.34 11.14
N ASP A 2 -22.25 21.56 11.70
CA ASP A 2 -21.00 21.32 10.98
C ASP A 2 -20.96 19.84 10.63
N SER A 3 -21.34 19.48 9.41
CA SER A 3 -21.23 18.09 8.95
C SER A 3 -19.76 17.81 8.76
N THR A 4 -19.15 17.18 9.76
CA THR A 4 -17.78 16.67 9.66
C THR A 4 -17.76 15.64 8.53
N ILE A 5 -16.88 15.85 7.54
CA ILE A 5 -16.71 14.90 6.45
C ILE A 5 -16.25 13.55 7.00
N LYS A 6 -16.92 12.48 6.58
CA LYS A 6 -16.51 11.11 6.96
C LYS A 6 -15.60 10.51 5.91
N ILE A 7 -14.63 9.72 6.34
CA ILE A 7 -13.82 8.93 5.42
C ILE A 7 -14.53 7.61 5.17
N ILE A 8 -14.54 7.17 3.91
CA ILE A 8 -15.09 5.87 3.52
C ILE A 8 -14.06 5.11 2.70
N GLN A 9 -14.01 3.79 2.88
CA GLN A 9 -13.23 2.89 2.02
C GLN A 9 -14.12 1.78 1.50
N THR A 10 -13.83 1.29 0.30
CA THR A 10 -14.59 0.21 -0.34
C THR A 10 -13.72 -1.01 -0.59
N LEU A 11 -14.18 -2.18 -0.19
CA LEU A 11 -13.56 -3.46 -0.57
C LEU A 11 -14.60 -4.44 -1.09
N TYR A 12 -14.47 -4.83 -2.35
CA TYR A 12 -15.19 -5.98 -2.90
C TYR A 12 -14.23 -7.13 -3.17
N LEU A 13 -14.50 -8.29 -2.58
CA LEU A 13 -13.75 -9.52 -2.87
C LEU A 13 -14.64 -10.48 -3.67
N PRO A 14 -14.33 -10.78 -4.94
CA PRO A 14 -15.12 -11.74 -5.69
C PRO A 14 -15.04 -13.12 -5.04
N GLY A 15 -16.20 -13.72 -4.75
CA GLY A 15 -16.28 -15.07 -4.22
C GLY A 15 -15.88 -16.09 -5.28
N ASN A 16 -14.74 -16.75 -5.11
CA ASN A 16 -14.24 -17.78 -6.02
C ASN A 16 -14.08 -19.16 -5.36
N GLY A 17 -14.64 -19.34 -4.16
CA GLY A 17 -14.52 -20.58 -3.37
C GLY A 17 -13.15 -20.80 -2.71
N ALA A 18 -12.17 -19.91 -2.93
CA ALA A 18 -10.91 -19.92 -2.19
C ALA A 18 -11.01 -19.05 -0.93
N ASP A 19 -10.08 -19.25 0.02
CA ASP A 19 -9.96 -18.37 1.18
C ASP A 19 -9.70 -16.92 0.70
N PRO A 20 -10.52 -15.94 1.13
CA PRO A 20 -10.41 -14.56 0.66
C PRO A 20 -9.04 -13.94 0.95
N LEU A 21 -8.29 -14.41 1.97
CA LEU A 21 -6.92 -13.95 2.25
C LEU A 21 -5.92 -14.28 1.13
N LYS A 22 -6.25 -15.19 0.22
CA LYS A 22 -5.39 -15.53 -0.93
C LYS A 22 -5.50 -14.53 -2.07
N ASN A 23 -6.37 -13.52 -1.95
CA ASN A 23 -6.53 -12.51 -2.98
C ASN A 23 -5.44 -11.42 -2.84
N SER A 24 -4.66 -11.20 -3.90
CA SER A 24 -3.63 -10.16 -3.91
C SER A 24 -4.11 -8.82 -4.43
N LEU A 25 -5.29 -8.72 -5.06
CA LEU A 25 -5.83 -7.45 -5.57
C LEU A 25 -4.82 -6.60 -6.38
N GLY A 26 -3.97 -7.28 -7.15
CA GLY A 26 -2.92 -6.67 -7.98
C GLY A 26 -1.56 -6.54 -7.31
N PHE A 27 -1.45 -6.79 -5.99
CA PHE A 27 -0.17 -6.85 -5.30
C PHE A 27 0.65 -8.08 -5.69
N LEU A 28 1.97 -7.94 -5.52
CA LEU A 28 2.97 -8.98 -5.74
C LEU A 28 2.63 -10.29 -5.01
N SER A 29 2.05 -10.21 -3.81
CA SER A 29 1.53 -11.34 -3.05
C SER A 29 0.38 -10.91 -2.13
N PRO A 30 -0.47 -11.83 -1.67
CA PRO A 30 -1.65 -11.47 -0.88
C PRO A 30 -1.33 -10.78 0.45
N GLU A 31 -0.24 -11.13 1.13
CA GLU A 31 0.14 -10.48 2.37
C GLU A 31 0.45 -8.99 2.19
N PHE A 32 1.04 -8.57 1.07
CA PHE A 32 1.29 -7.15 0.83
C PHE A 32 -0.01 -6.36 0.63
N ASN A 33 -1.02 -6.96 0.00
CA ASN A 33 -2.35 -6.36 -0.09
C ASN A 33 -2.95 -6.11 1.30
N TRP A 34 -2.91 -7.11 2.18
CA TRP A 34 -3.45 -6.98 3.54
C TRP A 34 -2.62 -6.06 4.43
N MET A 35 -1.31 -5.99 4.22
CA MET A 35 -0.45 -4.97 4.85
C MET A 35 -0.81 -3.57 4.35
N GLY A 36 -1.11 -3.41 3.06
CA GLY A 36 -1.63 -2.17 2.47
C GLY A 36 -2.91 -1.74 3.15
N TRP A 37 -3.93 -2.58 3.14
CA TRP A 37 -5.21 -2.30 3.80
C TRP A 37 -5.05 -1.93 5.28
N ALA A 38 -4.21 -2.66 6.02
CA ALA A 38 -3.94 -2.35 7.41
C ALA A 38 -3.30 -0.97 7.58
N LEU A 39 -2.26 -0.66 6.80
CA LEU A 39 -1.59 0.65 6.87
C LEU A 39 -2.56 1.78 6.52
N SER A 40 -3.33 1.63 5.43
CA SER A 40 -4.31 2.62 4.99
C SER A 40 -5.34 2.93 6.07
N CYS A 41 -6.01 1.90 6.61
CA CYS A 41 -7.00 2.07 7.67
C CYS A 41 -6.42 2.76 8.92
N LEU A 42 -5.24 2.32 9.37
CA LEU A 42 -4.62 2.84 10.59
C LEU A 42 -4.16 4.29 10.43
N GLN A 43 -3.60 4.64 9.27
CA GLN A 43 -3.26 6.03 8.97
C GLN A 43 -4.50 6.91 8.93
N LEU A 44 -5.58 6.48 8.27
CA LEU A 44 -6.83 7.24 8.25
C LEU A 44 -7.39 7.45 9.66
N LYS A 45 -7.36 6.42 10.51
CA LYS A 45 -7.80 6.52 11.92
C LYS A 45 -6.94 7.44 12.78
N GLN A 46 -5.69 7.70 12.40
CA GLN A 46 -4.84 8.68 13.09
C GLN A 46 -5.32 10.12 12.85
N TYR A 47 -5.85 10.41 11.66
CA TYR A 47 -6.15 11.78 11.21
C TYR A 47 -7.64 12.12 11.20
N TYR A 48 -8.51 11.12 11.07
CA TYR A 48 -9.94 11.31 10.90
C TYR A 48 -10.75 10.59 11.99
N PRO A 49 -11.74 11.26 12.60
CA PRO A 49 -12.52 10.69 13.69
C PRO A 49 -13.45 9.57 13.22
N GLN A 50 -13.90 9.62 11.97
CA GLN A 50 -14.87 8.68 11.40
C GLN A 50 -14.35 8.09 10.08
N VAL A 51 -14.07 6.79 10.10
CA VAL A 51 -13.63 5.98 8.97
C VAL A 51 -14.53 4.76 8.87
N GLU A 52 -15.30 4.66 7.78
CA GLU A 52 -16.25 3.58 7.54
C GLU A 52 -15.79 2.66 6.40
N LEU A 53 -16.13 1.38 6.50
CA LEU A 53 -15.86 0.39 5.46
C LEU A 53 -17.17 -0.06 4.78
N TYR A 54 -17.19 -0.06 3.45
CA TYR A 54 -18.26 -0.62 2.63
C TYR A 54 -17.72 -1.87 1.94
N THR A 55 -18.32 -3.02 2.22
CA THR A 55 -17.75 -4.30 1.79
C THR A 55 -18.79 -5.40 1.57
N ASN A 56 -18.35 -6.54 1.06
CA ASN A 56 -19.11 -7.79 1.04
C ASN A 56 -18.67 -8.71 2.18
N SER A 57 -19.36 -9.84 2.38
CA SER A 57 -19.11 -10.74 3.51
C SER A 57 -17.68 -11.30 3.54
N ALA A 58 -17.07 -11.51 2.37
CA ALA A 58 -15.67 -11.92 2.27
C ALA A 58 -14.70 -10.84 2.76
N GLY A 59 -14.90 -9.58 2.36
CA GLY A 59 -14.08 -8.47 2.85
C GLY A 59 -14.29 -8.18 4.34
N TYR A 60 -15.52 -8.30 4.84
CA TYR A 60 -15.80 -8.23 6.28
C TYR A 60 -15.07 -9.31 7.07
N ASP A 61 -15.07 -10.55 6.59
CA ASP A 61 -14.35 -11.63 7.25
C ASP A 61 -12.85 -11.32 7.37
N VAL A 62 -12.23 -10.90 6.26
CA VAL A 62 -10.79 -10.57 6.28
C VAL A 62 -10.51 -9.35 7.15
N LEU A 63 -11.08 -8.19 6.82
CA LEU A 63 -10.68 -6.92 7.44
C LEU A 63 -11.14 -6.81 8.90
N ILE A 64 -12.31 -7.37 9.24
CA ILE A 64 -12.92 -7.21 10.57
C ILE A 64 -12.76 -8.46 11.43
N ASN A 65 -13.12 -9.65 10.93
CA ASN A 65 -13.06 -10.85 11.76
C ASN A 65 -11.63 -11.33 12.01
N ARG A 66 -10.76 -11.27 11.01
CA ARG A 66 -9.39 -11.78 11.11
C ARG A 66 -8.39 -10.68 11.47
N LEU A 67 -8.34 -9.63 10.65
CA LEU A 67 -7.40 -8.53 10.81
C LEU A 67 -7.78 -7.53 11.91
N LYS A 68 -9.04 -7.52 12.35
CA LYS A 68 -9.53 -6.68 13.45
C LYS A 68 -9.25 -5.18 13.21
N LEU A 69 -9.37 -4.72 11.96
CA LEU A 69 -9.11 -3.34 11.62
C LEU A 69 -10.13 -2.40 12.30
N PRO A 70 -9.69 -1.22 12.79
CA PRO A 70 -10.48 -0.39 13.69
C PRO A 70 -11.40 0.61 12.95
N TYR A 71 -12.21 0.12 12.00
CA TYR A 71 -13.26 0.93 11.37
C TYR A 71 -14.36 1.30 12.37
N ASP A 72 -14.89 2.52 12.28
CA ASP A 72 -15.95 2.99 13.18
C ASP A 72 -17.33 2.39 12.82
N ALA A 73 -17.54 2.12 11.53
CA ALA A 73 -18.72 1.41 11.03
C ALA A 73 -18.36 0.56 9.82
N VAL A 74 -19.11 -0.55 9.64
CA VAL A 74 -18.92 -1.47 8.53
C VAL A 74 -20.26 -1.82 7.90
N HIS A 75 -20.36 -1.68 6.58
CA HIS A 75 -21.59 -1.81 5.81
C HIS A 75 -21.48 -2.99 4.84
N LEU A 76 -22.28 -4.03 5.05
CA LEU A 76 -22.33 -5.25 4.22
C LEU A 76 -23.30 -5.08 3.04
N VAL A 77 -22.98 -4.17 2.12
CA VAL A 77 -23.88 -3.75 1.04
C VAL A 77 -23.47 -4.24 -0.34
N LEU A 78 -22.32 -4.91 -0.46
CA LEU A 78 -21.77 -5.32 -1.76
C LEU A 78 -21.99 -6.81 -2.09
N ASN A 79 -22.77 -7.56 -1.28
CA ASN A 79 -22.98 -8.99 -1.49
C ASN A 79 -23.80 -9.32 -2.74
N ASP A 80 -24.84 -8.52 -3.01
CA ASP A 80 -25.85 -8.81 -4.03
C ASP A 80 -25.64 -8.02 -5.32
N LEU A 81 -24.45 -7.43 -5.51
CA LEU A 81 -24.14 -6.67 -6.71
C LEU A 81 -23.82 -7.61 -7.88
N ASP A 82 -24.57 -7.47 -8.96
CA ASP A 82 -24.34 -8.18 -10.22
C ASP A 82 -23.55 -7.32 -11.21
N PHE A 83 -22.25 -7.58 -11.31
CA PHE A 83 -21.36 -6.89 -12.24
C PHE A 83 -20.13 -7.75 -12.58
N PRO A 84 -19.48 -7.53 -13.74
CA PRO A 84 -18.23 -8.19 -14.06
C PRO A 84 -17.14 -7.87 -13.03
N ALA A 85 -16.60 -8.89 -12.35
CA ALA A 85 -15.70 -8.72 -11.20
C ALA A 85 -14.37 -7.98 -11.46
N HIS A 86 -13.97 -7.78 -12.73
CA HIS A 86 -12.79 -6.97 -13.09
C HIS A 86 -13.08 -5.47 -13.09
N LEU A 87 -14.35 -5.06 -12.94
CA LEU A 87 -14.78 -3.67 -12.82
C LEU A 87 -14.64 -3.20 -11.36
N TRP A 88 -13.40 -3.03 -10.91
CA TRP A 88 -13.10 -2.68 -9.52
C TRP A 88 -13.63 -1.31 -9.08
N ALA A 89 -13.89 -0.38 -10.00
CA ALA A 89 -14.45 0.93 -9.65
C ALA A 89 -15.97 0.89 -9.41
N TYR A 90 -16.69 -0.09 -9.98
CA TYR A 90 -18.14 -0.25 -9.81
C TYR A 90 -18.60 -0.30 -8.33
N PRO A 91 -18.02 -1.15 -7.46
CA PRO A 91 -18.41 -1.18 -6.04
C PRO A 91 -18.10 0.15 -5.31
N LYS A 92 -17.09 0.90 -5.73
CA LYS A 92 -16.78 2.21 -5.16
C LYS A 92 -17.88 3.22 -5.52
N LEU A 93 -18.28 3.26 -6.79
CA LEU A 93 -19.38 4.12 -7.24
C LEU A 93 -20.72 3.76 -6.59
N TYR A 94 -20.97 2.45 -6.39
CA TYR A 94 -22.10 1.99 -5.57
C TYR A 94 -22.03 2.59 -4.16
N THR A 95 -20.86 2.51 -3.53
CA THR A 95 -20.63 3.14 -2.22
C THR A 95 -20.88 4.66 -2.25
N TYR A 96 -20.49 5.37 -3.31
CA TYR A 96 -20.75 6.82 -3.42
C TYR A 96 -22.25 7.12 -3.51
N SER A 97 -23.01 6.29 -4.24
CA SER A 97 -24.46 6.46 -4.39
C SER A 97 -25.24 6.31 -3.08
N LEU A 98 -24.68 5.61 -2.10
CA LEU A 98 -25.27 5.42 -0.77
C LEU A 98 -25.06 6.62 0.17
N GLN A 99 -24.20 7.57 -0.19
CA GLN A 99 -23.87 8.67 0.71
C GLN A 99 -25.01 9.71 0.75
N ASN A 100 -25.32 10.17 1.96
CA ASN A 100 -26.36 11.19 2.23
C ASN A 100 -25.78 12.47 2.87
N GLY A 101 -24.47 12.56 2.99
CA GLY A 101 -23.75 13.70 3.57
C GLY A 101 -22.28 13.67 3.15
N PRO A 102 -21.51 14.74 3.43
CA PRO A 102 -20.15 14.89 2.96
C PRO A 102 -19.27 13.68 3.27
N PHE A 103 -18.52 13.23 2.27
CA PHE A 103 -17.62 12.08 2.40
C PHE A 103 -16.33 12.29 1.60
N LEU A 104 -15.28 11.57 1.99
CA LEU A 104 -14.09 11.41 1.19
C LEU A 104 -13.79 9.91 1.09
N HIS A 105 -13.86 9.36 -0.12
CA HIS A 105 -13.42 8.01 -0.39
C HIS A 105 -11.90 7.97 -0.53
N VAL A 106 -11.29 6.94 0.06
CA VAL A 106 -9.86 6.68 0.00
C VAL A 106 -9.62 5.22 -0.34
N ASP A 107 -8.76 4.97 -1.33
CA ASP A 107 -8.39 3.61 -1.73
C ASP A 107 -7.60 2.87 -0.65
N GLY A 108 -7.76 1.54 -0.56
CA GLY A 108 -7.11 0.70 0.45
C GLY A 108 -5.58 0.56 0.30
N ASP A 109 -5.03 1.10 -0.78
CA ASP A 109 -3.61 1.17 -1.13
C ASP A 109 -3.08 2.63 -1.17
N ALA A 110 -3.88 3.57 -0.65
CA ALA A 110 -3.51 4.95 -0.40
C ALA A 110 -3.21 5.18 1.10
N PHE A 111 -2.11 5.89 1.38
CA PHE A 111 -1.54 6.09 2.71
C PHE A 111 -1.28 7.56 2.97
N PHE A 112 -1.61 8.01 4.19
CA PHE A 112 -1.51 9.41 4.60
C PHE A 112 -0.54 9.58 5.75
N TRP A 113 0.19 10.69 5.76
CA TRP A 113 0.97 11.17 6.91
C TRP A 113 0.60 12.58 7.33
N GLU A 114 -0.47 13.12 6.75
CA GLU A 114 -1.14 14.33 7.21
C GLU A 114 -2.63 14.27 6.88
N LYS A 115 -3.42 15.08 7.60
CA LYS A 115 -4.82 15.31 7.25
C LYS A 115 -4.92 16.35 6.12
N LEU A 116 -5.97 16.25 5.32
CA LEU A 116 -6.39 17.36 4.48
C LEU A 116 -6.73 18.58 5.34
N ASP A 117 -6.41 19.76 4.84
CA ASP A 117 -6.78 20.99 5.54
C ASP A 117 -8.30 21.17 5.53
N ASP A 118 -8.80 21.83 6.58
CA ASP A 118 -10.24 21.94 6.79
C ASP A 118 -10.92 22.74 5.67
N THR A 119 -10.21 23.62 4.95
CA THR A 119 -10.77 24.39 3.83
C THR A 119 -10.93 23.57 2.56
N THR A 120 -10.05 22.59 2.33
CA THR A 120 -10.18 21.59 1.26
C THR A 120 -11.33 20.64 1.56
N LEU A 121 -11.51 20.22 2.81
CA LEU A 121 -12.61 19.33 3.21
C LEU A 121 -14.01 19.94 3.05
N GLN A 122 -14.12 21.26 2.89
CA GLN A 122 -15.39 21.96 2.60
C GLN A 122 -15.68 22.12 1.09
N ARG A 123 -14.82 21.61 0.21
CA ARG A 123 -14.98 21.79 -1.23
C ARG A 123 -16.10 20.90 -1.79
N PRO A 124 -16.80 21.35 -2.84
CA PRO A 124 -17.88 20.57 -3.43
C PRO A 124 -17.36 19.24 -3.97
N LEU A 125 -16.23 19.29 -4.68
CA LEU A 125 -15.55 18.15 -5.28
C LEU A 125 -14.06 18.16 -4.91
N ILE A 126 -13.56 17.01 -4.49
CA ILE A 126 -12.19 16.75 -4.08
C ILE A 126 -11.72 15.50 -4.82
N ALA A 127 -10.48 15.54 -5.32
CA ALA A 127 -9.83 14.38 -5.94
C ALA A 127 -8.34 14.31 -5.57
N GLN A 128 -7.65 13.22 -5.93
CA GLN A 128 -6.21 13.08 -5.64
C GLN A 128 -5.38 14.10 -6.42
N ASN A 129 -5.36 14.02 -7.74
CA ASN A 129 -4.67 14.92 -8.65
C ASN A 129 -5.35 14.90 -10.02
N MET A 130 -5.10 15.94 -10.82
CA MET A 130 -5.55 15.97 -12.20
C MET A 130 -4.52 15.29 -13.09
N GLU A 131 -4.98 14.54 -14.08
CA GLU A 131 -4.17 13.89 -15.10
C GLU A 131 -4.53 14.49 -16.46
N THR A 132 -3.58 15.15 -17.12
CA THR A 132 -3.82 15.95 -18.33
C THR A 132 -3.25 15.32 -19.60
N ASN A 133 -2.96 14.02 -19.56
CA ASN A 133 -2.50 13.25 -20.72
C ASN A 133 -3.67 12.91 -21.69
N ASP A 134 -4.08 13.92 -22.46
CA ASP A 134 -5.17 13.83 -23.43
C ASP A 134 -4.98 12.72 -24.47
N SER A 135 -3.75 12.52 -24.98
CA SER A 135 -3.48 11.50 -25.99
C SER A 135 -3.65 10.09 -25.44
N TYR A 136 -3.26 9.86 -24.18
CA TYR A 136 -3.50 8.60 -23.47
C TYR A 136 -5.00 8.30 -23.39
N TYR A 137 -5.80 9.23 -22.87
CA TYR A 137 -7.24 9.03 -22.70
C TYR A 137 -8.00 8.92 -24.01
N GLN A 138 -7.67 9.74 -25.01
CA GLN A 138 -8.27 9.61 -26.33
C GLN A 138 -7.96 8.27 -26.99
N SER A 139 -6.76 7.72 -26.82
CA SER A 139 -6.40 6.44 -27.42
C SER A 139 -7.24 5.29 -26.86
N ILE A 140 -7.43 5.25 -25.54
CA ILE A 140 -8.27 4.28 -24.85
C ILE A 140 -9.72 4.43 -25.29
N LEU A 141 -10.26 5.66 -25.26
CA LEU A 141 -11.65 5.91 -25.60
C LEU A 141 -11.97 5.54 -27.06
N LYS A 142 -11.10 5.90 -28.01
CA LYS A 142 -11.24 5.52 -29.43
C LYS A 142 -11.21 4.00 -29.59
N HIS A 143 -10.32 3.31 -28.87
CA HIS A 143 -10.27 1.85 -28.90
C HIS A 143 -11.59 1.24 -28.41
N LEU A 144 -12.12 1.70 -27.28
CA LEU A 144 -13.37 1.19 -26.71
C LEU A 144 -14.60 1.53 -27.58
N LEU A 145 -14.64 2.71 -28.20
CA LEU A 145 -15.68 3.09 -29.17
C LEU A 145 -15.65 2.15 -30.39
N ASN A 146 -14.46 1.80 -30.90
CA ASN A 146 -14.31 0.84 -31.99
C ASN A 146 -14.76 -0.58 -31.62
N LEU A 147 -14.73 -0.93 -30.32
CA LEU A 147 -15.31 -2.16 -29.78
C LEU A 147 -16.83 -2.07 -29.58
N GLY A 148 -17.45 -0.94 -29.93
CA GLY A 148 -18.89 -0.72 -29.89
C GLY A 148 -19.44 -0.44 -28.49
N LEU A 149 -18.61 0.06 -27.56
CA LEU A 149 -19.11 0.51 -26.26
C LEU A 149 -19.86 1.84 -26.38
N VAL A 150 -20.94 1.95 -25.62
CA VAL A 150 -21.76 3.16 -25.53
C VAL A 150 -21.35 3.95 -24.30
N PHE A 151 -20.93 5.20 -24.47
CA PHE A 151 -20.45 6.05 -23.38
C PHE A 151 -21.52 7.08 -22.97
N PRO A 152 -21.48 7.56 -21.70
CA PRO A 152 -22.31 8.68 -21.26
C PRO A 152 -22.11 9.92 -22.15
N ALA A 153 -23.18 10.70 -22.34
CA ALA A 153 -23.15 11.93 -23.14
C ALA A 153 -22.05 12.88 -22.66
N ALA A 154 -21.81 12.92 -21.34
CA ALA A 154 -20.74 13.69 -20.73
C ALA A 154 -19.36 13.47 -21.37
N ILE A 155 -19.04 12.21 -21.70
CA ILE A 155 -17.76 11.84 -22.31
C ILE A 155 -17.80 12.09 -23.82
N THR A 156 -18.86 11.66 -24.49
CA THR A 156 -18.96 11.78 -25.96
C THR A 156 -19.02 13.24 -26.41
N ASP A 157 -19.69 14.11 -25.66
CA ASP A 157 -19.79 15.53 -25.98
C ASP A 157 -18.44 16.24 -25.83
N SER A 158 -17.67 15.90 -24.79
CA SER A 158 -16.30 16.43 -24.66
C SER A 158 -15.43 16.01 -25.85
N LEU A 159 -15.52 14.75 -26.28
CA LEU A 159 -14.78 14.25 -27.44
C LEU A 159 -15.22 14.93 -28.75
N ASN A 160 -16.53 15.00 -29.02
CA ASN A 160 -17.08 15.53 -30.26
C ASN A 160 -16.84 17.04 -30.43
N ASN A 161 -16.76 17.77 -29.31
CA ASN A 161 -16.45 19.20 -29.32
C ASN A 161 -14.94 19.50 -29.37
N GLY A 162 -14.10 18.48 -29.55
CA GLY A 162 -12.64 18.64 -29.63
C GLY A 162 -12.01 19.12 -28.33
N LYS A 163 -12.67 18.92 -27.19
CA LYS A 163 -12.09 19.25 -25.89
C LYS A 163 -10.99 18.24 -25.55
N LYS A 164 -9.95 18.73 -24.86
CA LYS A 164 -8.94 17.84 -24.28
C LYS A 164 -9.59 16.99 -23.19
N LEU A 165 -9.36 15.69 -23.25
CA LEU A 165 -9.73 14.77 -22.19
C LEU A 165 -8.69 14.83 -21.08
N ALA A 166 -9.19 14.88 -19.85
CA ALA A 166 -8.42 14.75 -18.64
C ALA A 166 -9.19 13.83 -17.69
N ALA A 167 -8.51 13.44 -16.62
CA ALA A 167 -9.08 12.60 -15.58
C ALA A 167 -8.67 13.13 -14.20
N TYR A 168 -9.39 12.72 -13.18
CA TYR A 168 -8.99 12.94 -11.79
C TYR A 168 -8.71 11.58 -11.15
N ASN A 169 -7.48 11.37 -10.69
CA ASN A 169 -7.10 10.11 -10.09
C ASN A 169 -7.95 9.85 -8.82
N ALA A 170 -8.53 8.65 -8.72
CA ALA A 170 -9.54 8.32 -7.73
C ALA A 170 -9.00 7.64 -6.46
N GLY A 171 -7.68 7.65 -6.22
CA GLY A 171 -7.13 7.23 -4.92
C GLY A 171 -7.69 8.04 -3.75
N ILE A 172 -8.11 9.27 -4.03
CA ILE A 172 -8.95 10.13 -3.20
C ILE A 172 -10.07 10.67 -4.09
N ILE A 173 -11.33 10.54 -3.68
CA ILE A 173 -12.45 11.19 -4.36
C ILE A 173 -13.62 11.43 -3.41
N GLY A 174 -14.25 12.60 -3.47
CA GLY A 174 -15.37 12.93 -2.59
C GLY A 174 -15.65 14.41 -2.52
N GLY A 175 -16.35 14.85 -1.48
CA GLY A 175 -16.65 16.25 -1.24
C GLY A 175 -18.04 16.44 -0.64
N ASN A 176 -18.56 17.65 -0.81
CA ASN A 176 -19.80 18.11 -0.18
C ASN A 176 -21.00 18.13 -1.14
N ASP A 177 -20.77 18.02 -2.45
CA ASP A 177 -21.83 18.02 -3.45
C ASP A 177 -22.41 16.61 -3.66
N ILE A 178 -23.29 16.21 -2.75
CA ILE A 178 -23.88 14.85 -2.74
C ILE A 178 -24.77 14.60 -3.96
N ASP A 179 -25.44 15.63 -4.48
CA ASP A 179 -26.28 15.49 -5.67
C ASP A 179 -25.41 15.22 -6.90
N PHE A 180 -24.25 15.88 -7.02
CA PHE A 180 -23.26 15.52 -8.03
C PHE A 180 -22.84 14.06 -7.94
N PHE A 181 -22.46 13.57 -6.75
CA PHE A 181 -22.01 12.18 -6.60
C PHE A 181 -23.09 11.15 -6.92
N LYS A 182 -24.35 11.43 -6.58
CA LYS A 182 -25.49 10.58 -6.96
C LYS A 182 -25.67 10.55 -8.47
N LYS A 183 -25.59 11.70 -9.14
CA LYS A 183 -25.71 11.78 -10.60
C LYS A 183 -24.54 11.10 -11.30
N TYR A 184 -23.33 11.31 -10.81
CA TYR A 184 -22.10 10.68 -11.31
C TYR A 184 -22.17 9.14 -11.21
N ALA A 185 -22.60 8.61 -10.06
CA ALA A 185 -22.79 7.17 -9.90
C ALA A 185 -23.88 6.63 -10.85
N GLU A 186 -25.00 7.35 -11.01
CA GLU A 186 -26.07 6.98 -11.94
C GLU A 186 -25.57 6.87 -13.40
N GLU A 187 -24.83 7.87 -13.88
CA GLU A 187 -24.25 7.86 -15.24
C GLU A 187 -23.28 6.69 -15.44
N ALA A 188 -22.47 6.39 -14.43
CA ALA A 188 -21.56 5.25 -14.47
C ALA A 188 -22.30 3.90 -14.47
N PHE A 189 -23.38 3.75 -13.69
CA PHE A 189 -24.21 2.54 -13.74
C PHE A 189 -24.93 2.41 -15.07
N GLY A 190 -25.38 3.52 -15.66
CA GLY A 190 -25.91 3.56 -17.01
C GLY A 190 -24.91 3.04 -18.03
N PHE A 191 -23.65 3.47 -17.94
CA PHE A 191 -22.55 2.95 -18.77
C PHE A 191 -22.37 1.43 -18.61
N VAL A 192 -22.25 0.93 -17.37
CA VAL A 192 -22.03 -0.51 -17.15
C VAL A 192 -23.23 -1.33 -17.63
N THR A 193 -24.44 -0.88 -17.36
CA THR A 193 -25.69 -1.57 -17.77
C THR A 193 -25.82 -1.63 -19.29
N ALA A 194 -25.59 -0.51 -19.99
CA ALA A 194 -25.69 -0.44 -21.45
C ALA A 194 -24.65 -1.31 -22.17
N ASN A 195 -23.55 -1.67 -21.49
CA ASN A 195 -22.44 -2.43 -22.06
C ASN A 195 -22.24 -3.80 -21.39
N TYR A 196 -23.15 -4.25 -20.52
CA TYR A 196 -22.92 -5.36 -19.59
C TYR A 196 -22.40 -6.63 -20.29
N GLU A 197 -23.05 -7.07 -21.37
CA GLU A 197 -22.62 -8.26 -22.15
C GLU A 197 -21.22 -8.09 -22.74
N LYS A 198 -20.88 -6.91 -23.28
CA LYS A 198 -19.55 -6.63 -23.83
C LYS A 198 -18.50 -6.60 -22.72
N LEU A 199 -18.84 -5.97 -21.59
CA LEU A 199 -17.94 -5.86 -20.44
C LEU A 199 -17.63 -7.22 -19.84
N GLN A 200 -18.59 -8.16 -19.79
CA GLN A 200 -18.30 -9.53 -19.35
C GLN A 200 -17.17 -10.20 -20.17
N LEU A 201 -17.09 -9.90 -21.47
CA LEU A 201 -16.09 -10.44 -22.38
C LEU A 201 -14.78 -9.63 -22.38
N LEU A 202 -14.87 -8.31 -22.29
CA LEU A 202 -13.75 -7.38 -22.37
C LEU A 202 -13.08 -7.18 -21.02
N LYS A 203 -11.99 -7.89 -20.77
CA LYS A 203 -11.18 -7.74 -19.56
C LYS A 203 -10.12 -6.65 -19.72
N ILE A 204 -10.54 -5.45 -20.09
CA ILE A 204 -9.66 -4.28 -20.33
C ILE A 204 -9.65 -3.43 -19.05
N PRO A 205 -8.54 -3.41 -18.27
CA PRO A 205 -8.49 -2.69 -16.99
C PRO A 205 -8.81 -1.19 -17.09
N GLU A 206 -8.40 -0.57 -18.20
CA GLU A 206 -8.52 0.86 -18.48
C GLU A 206 -9.98 1.34 -18.50
N ILE A 207 -10.95 0.44 -18.73
CA ILE A 207 -12.38 0.76 -18.68
C ILE A 207 -12.74 1.38 -17.32
N ASN A 208 -12.16 0.89 -16.22
CA ASN A 208 -12.39 1.43 -14.88
C ASN A 208 -12.05 2.92 -14.77
N MET A 209 -10.93 3.35 -15.36
CA MET A 209 -10.54 4.76 -15.33
C MET A 209 -11.49 5.63 -16.16
N ILE A 210 -12.13 5.09 -17.19
CA ILE A 210 -13.03 5.88 -18.04
C ILE A 210 -14.31 6.26 -17.29
N TYR A 211 -15.00 5.29 -16.68
CA TYR A 211 -16.27 5.58 -16.00
C TYR A 211 -16.07 6.07 -14.55
N GLU A 212 -14.88 5.87 -13.95
CA GLU A 212 -14.53 6.46 -12.66
C GLU A 212 -13.92 7.86 -12.84
N GLN A 213 -12.81 7.99 -13.56
CA GLN A 213 -11.98 9.21 -13.49
C GLN A 213 -12.29 10.21 -14.61
N VAL A 214 -12.43 9.74 -15.85
CA VAL A 214 -12.75 10.61 -17.01
C VAL A 214 -14.20 11.11 -16.92
N LEU A 215 -15.15 10.23 -16.58
CA LEU A 215 -16.55 10.62 -16.39
C LEU A 215 -16.71 11.71 -15.33
N PHE A 216 -16.02 11.55 -14.19
CA PHE A 216 -16.03 12.56 -13.12
C PHE A 216 -15.54 13.92 -13.61
N HIS A 217 -14.40 13.95 -14.33
CA HIS A 217 -13.88 15.16 -14.95
C HIS A 217 -14.89 15.80 -15.91
N CYS A 218 -15.44 15.02 -16.85
CA CYS A 218 -16.40 15.52 -17.84
C CYS A 218 -17.66 16.10 -17.18
N LEU A 219 -18.22 15.42 -16.16
CA LEU A 219 -19.38 15.92 -15.45
C LEU A 219 -19.06 17.19 -14.65
N ALA A 220 -17.92 17.26 -13.98
CA ALA A 220 -17.51 18.46 -13.24
C ALA A 220 -17.37 19.67 -14.18
N GLU A 221 -16.76 19.47 -15.35
CA GLU A 221 -16.60 20.51 -16.37
C GLU A 221 -17.96 20.97 -16.92
N GLN A 222 -18.85 20.04 -17.26
CA GLN A 222 -20.18 20.34 -17.78
C GLN A 222 -21.04 21.11 -16.79
N ASN A 223 -20.98 20.74 -15.51
CA ASN A 223 -21.70 21.41 -14.42
C ASN A 223 -20.98 22.66 -13.90
N LYS A 224 -19.78 22.96 -14.41
CA LYS A 224 -18.94 24.11 -13.99
C LYS A 224 -18.62 24.10 -12.49
N ILE A 225 -18.37 22.91 -11.94
CA ILE A 225 -18.02 22.72 -10.54
C ILE A 225 -16.50 22.59 -10.43
N ALA A 226 -15.88 23.42 -9.61
CA ALA A 226 -14.44 23.36 -9.39
C ALA A 226 -14.08 22.12 -8.56
N VAL A 227 -13.09 21.36 -9.03
CA VAL A 227 -12.50 20.23 -8.31
C VAL A 227 -11.23 20.71 -7.60
N THR A 228 -11.10 20.42 -6.31
CA THR A 228 -9.89 20.70 -5.54
C THR A 228 -9.06 19.42 -5.43
N CYS A 229 -7.82 19.46 -5.91
CA CYS A 229 -6.93 18.31 -5.82
C CYS A 229 -6.18 18.30 -4.47
N TYR A 230 -6.00 17.12 -3.90
CA TYR A 230 -5.13 16.93 -2.74
C TYR A 230 -3.66 17.21 -3.07
N LEU A 231 -3.20 16.69 -4.20
CA LEU A 231 -1.89 17.01 -4.75
C LEU A 231 -2.06 18.12 -5.81
N PRO A 232 -1.33 19.24 -5.68
CA PRO A 232 -1.55 20.41 -6.51
C PRO A 232 -1.04 20.24 -7.95
N ASP A 233 -0.10 19.33 -8.17
CA ASP A 233 0.56 19.18 -9.46
C ASP A 233 -0.29 18.35 -10.43
N GLU A 234 -0.41 18.85 -11.66
CA GLU A 234 -0.97 18.08 -12.77
C GLU A 234 0.00 16.98 -13.21
N VAL A 235 -0.54 15.80 -13.47
CA VAL A 235 0.22 14.65 -13.93
C VAL A 235 0.06 14.48 -15.43
N THR A 236 1.19 14.48 -16.14
CA THR A 236 1.25 14.22 -17.58
C THR A 236 1.91 12.88 -17.89
N ASP A 237 2.83 12.43 -17.03
CA ASP A 237 3.47 11.12 -17.11
C ASP A 237 2.68 10.09 -16.28
N MET A 238 1.97 9.22 -16.98
CA MET A 238 1.12 8.17 -16.38
C MET A 238 1.92 7.06 -15.69
N THR A 239 3.26 7.11 -15.72
CA THR A 239 4.12 6.20 -14.93
C THR A 239 4.36 6.68 -13.50
N TYR A 240 3.95 7.91 -13.17
CA TYR A 240 4.00 8.47 -11.81
C TYR A 240 5.39 8.38 -11.15
N PRO A 241 6.47 8.85 -11.81
CA PRO A 241 7.83 8.67 -11.32
C PRO A 241 8.02 9.27 -9.91
N GLY A 242 8.47 8.45 -8.96
CA GLY A 242 8.74 8.87 -7.57
C GLY A 242 7.52 8.89 -6.63
N PHE A 243 6.32 8.54 -7.12
CA PHE A 243 5.07 8.66 -6.36
C PHE A 243 4.91 7.64 -5.21
N ALA A 244 5.70 6.57 -5.23
CA ALA A 244 5.70 5.50 -4.22
C ALA A 244 6.93 5.55 -3.29
N ASP A 245 7.49 6.74 -3.06
CA ASP A 245 8.72 6.91 -2.28
C ASP A 245 8.47 6.93 -0.76
N PHE A 246 8.33 5.74 -0.19
CA PHE A 246 8.21 5.54 1.26
C PHE A 246 9.40 6.06 2.07
N MET A 247 10.57 6.30 1.45
CA MET A 247 11.77 6.72 2.17
C MET A 247 11.69 8.19 2.61
N ASN A 248 10.97 9.02 1.88
CA ASN A 248 10.88 10.46 2.11
C ASN A 248 9.65 10.89 2.91
N VAL A 249 8.92 9.91 3.50
CA VAL A 249 7.73 10.17 4.33
C VAL A 249 8.04 10.97 5.60
N ALA A 250 9.24 10.81 6.17
CA ALA A 250 9.68 11.62 7.31
C ALA A 250 10.02 13.07 6.93
N GLY A 251 10.13 13.37 5.63
CA GLY A 251 10.37 14.69 5.07
C GLY A 251 9.11 15.21 4.37
N ASP A 252 9.21 15.42 3.06
CA ASP A 252 8.23 16.18 2.27
C ASP A 252 7.07 15.34 1.73
N ILE A 253 7.16 14.01 1.76
CA ILE A 253 6.10 13.14 1.22
C ILE A 253 5.05 12.88 2.28
N LYS A 254 3.82 13.31 2.00
CA LYS A 254 2.69 13.23 2.95
C LYS A 254 1.60 12.25 2.51
N TYR A 255 1.71 11.75 1.29
CA TYR A 255 0.77 10.82 0.69
C TYR A 255 1.48 9.90 -0.29
N ILE A 256 1.10 8.63 -0.26
CA ILE A 256 1.55 7.60 -1.20
C ILE A 256 0.34 6.80 -1.63
N HIS A 257 0.24 6.50 -2.92
CA HIS A 257 -0.77 5.59 -3.45
C HIS A 257 -0.10 4.56 -4.35
N LEU A 258 -0.16 3.29 -3.94
CA LEU A 258 0.40 2.17 -4.70
C LEU A 258 -0.57 1.72 -5.78
N MET A 259 -0.68 2.50 -6.84
CA MET A 259 -1.50 2.18 -8.00
C MET A 259 -0.73 1.37 -9.06
N GLY A 260 -1.43 0.55 -9.85
CA GLY A 260 -0.86 -0.16 -10.99
C GLY A 260 0.41 -0.96 -10.67
N GLU A 261 1.48 -0.68 -11.43
CA GLU A 261 2.76 -1.41 -11.31
C GLU A 261 3.47 -1.21 -9.97
N PHE A 262 3.16 -0.16 -9.19
CA PHE A 262 3.74 0.00 -7.85
C PHE A 262 3.36 -1.14 -6.90
N LYS A 263 2.18 -1.75 -7.08
CA LYS A 263 1.74 -2.93 -6.31
C LYS A 263 2.59 -4.16 -6.58
N ARG A 264 3.27 -4.21 -7.72
CA ARG A 264 4.11 -5.34 -8.15
C ARG A 264 5.59 -5.04 -8.01
N ASN A 265 5.94 -3.79 -7.74
CA ASN A 265 7.29 -3.38 -7.46
C ASN A 265 7.73 -3.94 -6.09
N VAL A 266 8.78 -4.77 -6.13
CA VAL A 266 9.33 -5.48 -4.96
C VAL A 266 9.76 -4.50 -3.86
N ASP A 267 10.45 -3.41 -4.24
CA ASP A 267 10.93 -2.41 -3.29
C ASP A 267 9.74 -1.70 -2.62
N CYS A 268 8.71 -1.33 -3.38
CA CYS A 268 7.50 -0.71 -2.83
C CYS A 268 6.77 -1.63 -1.84
N CYS A 269 6.60 -2.91 -2.18
CA CYS A 269 5.97 -3.90 -1.31
C CYS A 269 6.75 -4.11 0.00
N PHE A 270 8.07 -4.17 -0.10
CA PHE A 270 8.93 -4.30 1.07
C PHE A 270 8.94 -3.05 1.93
N MET A 271 8.92 -1.87 1.32
CA MET A 271 8.81 -0.62 2.06
C MET A 271 7.46 -0.48 2.78
N LEU A 272 6.36 -0.87 2.13
CA LEU A 272 5.05 -0.98 2.76
C LEU A 272 5.09 -1.91 3.99
N ALA A 273 5.64 -3.11 3.83
CA ALA A 273 5.78 -4.09 4.90
C ALA A 273 6.64 -3.55 6.06
N SER A 274 7.78 -2.94 5.74
CA SER A 274 8.69 -2.31 6.71
C SER A 274 8.00 -1.17 7.46
N ARG A 275 7.24 -0.34 6.75
CA ARG A 275 6.50 0.79 7.32
C ARG A 275 5.42 0.32 8.28
N LEU A 276 4.57 -0.63 7.86
CA LEU A 276 3.55 -1.20 8.74
C LEU A 276 4.17 -1.87 9.96
N ARG A 277 5.30 -2.56 9.79
CA ARG A 277 6.02 -3.17 10.92
C ARG A 277 6.54 -2.11 11.89
N HIS A 278 7.06 -1.00 11.39
CA HIS A 278 7.59 0.09 12.20
C HIS A 278 6.49 0.79 13.00
N ASP A 279 5.44 1.25 12.33
CA ASP A 279 4.39 2.07 12.94
C ASP A 279 3.37 1.21 13.71
N TYR A 280 3.04 0.03 13.19
CA TYR A 280 1.94 -0.81 13.66
C TYR A 280 2.33 -2.30 13.71
N PRO A 281 3.39 -2.68 14.47
CA PRO A 281 3.92 -4.05 14.46
C PRO A 281 2.87 -5.12 14.76
N GLY A 282 1.90 -4.84 15.64
CA GLY A 282 0.83 -5.78 15.96
C GLY A 282 -0.05 -6.15 14.76
N TYR A 283 -0.32 -5.23 13.84
CA TYR A 283 -1.12 -5.49 12.63
C TYR A 283 -0.30 -6.17 11.56
N TYR A 284 0.94 -5.72 11.33
CA TYR A 284 1.88 -6.35 10.40
C TYR A 284 1.96 -7.86 10.61
N TYR A 285 2.15 -8.24 11.87
CA TYR A 285 2.33 -9.62 12.20
C TYR A 285 1.03 -10.43 12.26
N ARG A 286 -0.09 -9.80 12.63
CA ARG A 286 -1.42 -10.40 12.49
C ARG A 286 -1.71 -10.76 11.04
N VAL A 287 -1.34 -9.91 10.08
CA VAL A 287 -1.48 -10.22 8.65
C VAL A 287 -0.70 -11.50 8.31
N ILE A 288 0.57 -11.58 8.68
CA ILE A 288 1.42 -12.77 8.47
C ILE A 288 0.74 -14.04 9.01
N ASP A 289 0.14 -13.96 10.19
CA ASP A 289 -0.52 -15.09 10.84
C ASP A 289 -1.74 -15.60 10.12
N GLU A 290 -2.63 -14.68 9.79
CA GLU A 290 -3.85 -15.01 9.08
C GLU A 290 -3.51 -15.60 7.70
N CYS A 291 -2.46 -15.09 7.05
CA CYS A 291 -1.95 -15.65 5.81
C CYS A 291 -1.39 -17.08 5.99
N LYS A 292 -0.63 -17.34 7.05
CA LYS A 292 -0.16 -18.70 7.40
C LYS A 292 -1.31 -19.65 7.67
N LYS A 293 -2.32 -19.23 8.43
CA LYS A 293 -3.53 -20.03 8.73
C LYS A 293 -4.31 -20.35 7.47
N ALA A 294 -4.36 -19.43 6.51
CA ALA A 294 -4.97 -19.67 5.20
C ALA A 294 -4.15 -20.63 4.30
N GLY A 295 -2.94 -21.01 4.73
CA GLY A 295 -2.15 -22.07 4.10
C GLY A 295 -1.63 -21.72 2.72
N PHE A 296 -1.22 -20.47 2.50
CA PHE A 296 -0.44 -20.09 1.31
C PHE A 296 0.97 -19.65 1.69
N THR A 297 1.92 -19.91 0.80
CA THR A 297 3.32 -19.53 0.99
C THR A 297 3.47 -18.02 0.91
N LEU A 298 3.97 -17.42 1.98
CA LEU A 298 4.33 -16.02 2.01
C LEU A 298 5.54 -15.76 1.10
N TYR A 299 5.56 -14.61 0.43
CA TYR A 299 6.62 -14.19 -0.49
C TYR A 299 7.98 -14.12 0.21
N LEU A 300 8.01 -13.61 1.44
CA LEU A 300 9.20 -13.62 2.27
C LEU A 300 9.35 -15.00 2.93
N THR A 301 10.29 -15.79 2.40
CA THR A 301 10.56 -17.17 2.82
C THR A 301 10.87 -17.30 4.31
N CYS A 302 11.47 -16.27 4.91
CA CYS A 302 11.81 -16.24 6.32
C CYS A 302 10.59 -16.28 7.25
N TYR A 303 9.38 -15.95 6.78
CA TYR A 303 8.18 -16.14 7.60
C TYR A 303 7.76 -17.59 7.71
N ASN A 304 8.17 -18.48 6.81
CA ASN A 304 7.61 -19.83 6.74
C ASN A 304 8.26 -20.85 7.71
N ASN A 305 9.17 -20.43 8.59
CA ASN A 305 9.85 -21.28 9.59
C ASN A 305 9.09 -21.28 10.95
N GLU A 306 8.96 -22.42 11.65
CA GLU A 306 8.22 -22.61 12.93
C GLU A 306 9.11 -22.57 14.19
N ILE A 307 8.66 -21.94 15.30
CA ILE A 307 9.38 -21.89 16.60
C ILE A 307 8.42 -21.96 17.81
N ASN A 308 8.82 -22.69 18.86
CA ASN A 308 8.04 -23.00 20.07
C ASN A 308 8.52 -22.24 21.35
N GLY A 309 7.62 -21.68 22.19
CA GLY A 309 7.95 -21.09 23.52
C GLY A 309 6.76 -20.66 24.42
N ASN A 310 6.92 -20.58 25.77
CA ASN A 310 5.80 -20.49 26.77
C ASN A 310 5.42 -19.07 27.28
N SER A 311 4.18 -18.66 26.96
CA SER A 311 3.41 -17.40 27.15
C SER A 311 3.62 -16.41 28.34
N ALA A 312 3.73 -16.83 29.61
CA ALA A 312 3.43 -15.90 30.74
C ALA A 312 4.57 -14.96 31.19
N ALA A 313 5.83 -15.25 30.83
CA ALA A 313 6.95 -14.32 31.01
C ALA A 313 7.03 -13.28 29.88
N TRP A 314 6.43 -13.59 28.72
CA TRP A 314 6.53 -12.84 27.47
C TRP A 314 5.64 -11.60 27.43
N LEU A 315 4.45 -11.67 28.04
CA LEU A 315 3.51 -10.54 28.05
C LEU A 315 4.05 -9.31 28.81
N ARG A 316 4.85 -9.55 29.86
CA ARG A 316 5.44 -8.48 30.69
C ARG A 316 6.65 -7.79 30.03
N LEU A 317 7.37 -8.51 29.17
CA LEU A 317 8.49 -7.96 28.39
C LEU A 317 7.96 -7.12 27.21
N TYR A 318 6.93 -7.61 26.54
CA TYR A 318 6.24 -6.94 25.43
C TYR A 318 5.65 -5.56 25.80
N GLU A 319 4.92 -5.46 26.92
CA GLU A 319 4.36 -4.20 27.43
C GLU A 319 5.46 -3.17 27.79
N HIS A 320 6.65 -3.63 28.16
CA HIS A 320 7.80 -2.80 28.50
C HIS A 320 8.56 -2.31 27.25
N GLU A 321 8.68 -3.15 26.22
CA GLU A 321 9.39 -2.87 24.97
C GLU A 321 8.61 -1.97 24.01
N LYS A 322 7.28 -2.14 23.93
CA LYS A 322 6.37 -1.27 23.14
C LYS A 322 6.51 0.22 23.50
N LYS A 323 6.98 0.54 24.72
CA LYS A 323 7.21 1.91 25.20
C LYS A 323 8.60 2.48 24.83
N GLN A 324 9.50 1.72 24.17
CA GLN A 324 10.90 2.12 24.00
C GLN A 324 11.44 2.14 22.54
N TYR A 325 10.62 1.92 21.51
CA TYR A 325 11.11 1.90 20.13
C TYR A 325 11.25 3.31 19.52
N ALA A 326 12.48 3.82 19.46
CA ALA A 326 12.85 5.03 18.72
C ALA A 326 14.25 4.95 18.09
N ASN A 327 14.25 5.17 16.76
CA ASN A 327 15.32 5.58 15.84
C ASN A 327 16.20 4.48 15.23
N VAL A 328 15.97 4.28 13.94
CA VAL A 328 16.92 3.75 12.96
C VAL A 328 17.07 4.80 11.85
N GLU A 329 18.31 5.07 11.43
CA GLU A 329 18.61 6.13 10.46
C GLU A 329 19.27 5.51 9.22
N TYR A 330 18.68 5.74 8.05
CA TYR A 330 19.26 5.38 6.76
C TYR A 330 19.35 6.60 5.84
N LEU A 331 20.38 6.62 4.99
CA LEU A 331 20.49 7.57 3.88
C LEU A 331 20.78 6.79 2.60
N PHE A 332 20.03 7.05 1.53
CA PHE A 332 20.26 6.48 0.20
C PHE A 332 20.37 7.59 -0.86
N ARG A 333 21.12 7.33 -1.93
CA ARG A 333 21.21 8.20 -3.11
C ARG A 333 21.28 7.34 -4.37
N ASN A 334 20.38 7.59 -5.34
CA ASN A 334 20.29 6.82 -6.60
C ASN A 334 20.21 5.30 -6.38
N ASN A 335 19.32 4.85 -5.49
CA ASN A 335 19.13 3.43 -5.12
C ASN A 335 20.40 2.74 -4.58
N ARG A 336 21.34 3.52 -4.05
CA ARG A 336 22.53 3.02 -3.34
C ARG A 336 22.53 3.55 -1.92
N LEU A 337 22.63 2.64 -0.94
CA LEU A 337 22.82 2.98 0.47
C LEU A 337 24.05 3.86 0.61
N GLN A 338 23.90 5.00 1.26
CA GLN A 338 24.98 5.93 1.59
C GLN A 338 25.37 5.83 3.06
N TYR A 339 24.41 5.59 3.94
CA TYR A 339 24.61 5.54 5.39
C TYR A 339 23.58 4.63 6.07
N ALA A 340 24.01 3.88 7.09
CA ALA A 340 23.12 3.13 7.97
C ALA A 340 23.57 3.22 9.43
N LYS A 341 22.59 3.36 10.33
CA LYS A 341 22.78 3.32 11.79
C LYS A 341 21.67 2.52 12.47
N PHE A 342 22.05 1.47 13.19
CA PHE A 342 21.12 0.64 13.99
C PHE A 342 21.34 0.87 15.49
N LYS A 343 20.28 0.74 16.30
CA LYS A 343 20.38 0.73 17.76
C LYS A 343 20.16 -0.69 18.29
N ARG A 344 20.90 -1.08 19.34
CA ARG A 344 20.83 -2.43 19.94
C ARG A 344 19.40 -2.79 20.37
N ASN A 345 18.86 -3.89 19.83
CA ASN A 345 17.80 -4.64 20.50
C ASN A 345 18.36 -5.21 21.81
N LYS A 346 17.92 -4.67 22.95
CA LYS A 346 18.45 -5.07 24.27
C LYS A 346 18.11 -6.52 24.64
N PHE A 347 17.26 -7.18 23.86
CA PHE A 347 16.68 -8.48 24.18
C PHE A 347 17.12 -9.61 23.24
N LEU A 348 18.03 -9.30 22.31
CA LEU A 348 18.66 -10.28 21.42
C LEU A 348 19.45 -11.32 22.23
N LYS A 349 19.09 -12.60 22.09
CA LYS A 349 19.91 -13.72 22.60
C LYS A 349 20.68 -14.35 21.45
N ILE A 350 22.01 -14.40 21.61
CA ILE A 350 22.92 -15.12 20.71
C ILE A 350 22.88 -16.59 21.13
N ALA A 351 22.43 -17.46 20.24
CA ALA A 351 22.59 -18.90 20.33
C ALA A 351 23.77 -19.27 19.43
N ASN A 352 24.88 -19.69 20.04
CA ASN A 352 26.00 -20.24 19.28
C ASN A 352 25.64 -21.67 18.86
N SER A 353 25.84 -21.98 17.58
CA SER A 353 25.88 -23.36 17.10
C SER A 353 27.34 -23.76 16.86
N ASP A 354 27.66 -25.02 17.13
CA ASP A 354 29.01 -25.59 16.97
C ASP A 354 29.51 -25.60 15.50
N SER A 355 28.69 -25.12 14.54
CA SER A 355 28.97 -25.11 13.09
C SER A 355 29.42 -23.74 12.54
N GLY A 356 29.66 -22.74 13.39
CA GLY A 356 30.14 -21.41 12.96
C GLY A 356 29.05 -20.48 12.40
N ILE A 357 27.78 -20.90 12.45
CA ILE A 357 26.60 -20.08 12.15
C ILE A 357 26.10 -19.45 13.46
N VAL A 358 25.95 -18.13 13.47
CA VAL A 358 25.40 -17.40 14.62
C VAL A 358 23.88 -17.38 14.49
N SER A 359 23.17 -17.90 15.49
CA SER A 359 21.71 -17.85 15.55
C SER A 359 21.25 -16.76 16.51
N TYR A 360 20.27 -15.95 16.08
CA TYR A 360 19.69 -14.89 16.88
C TYR A 360 18.22 -15.18 17.15
N HIS A 361 17.76 -14.98 18.40
CA HIS A 361 16.34 -15.05 18.73
C HIS A 361 15.71 -13.65 18.76
N VAL A 362 14.67 -13.44 17.96
CA VAL A 362 13.98 -12.16 17.75
C VAL A 362 12.53 -12.24 18.22
N PRO A 363 12.04 -11.33 19.09
CA PRO A 363 10.69 -11.42 19.62
C PRO A 363 9.60 -11.14 18.56
N LEU A 364 8.58 -12.00 18.50
CA LEU A 364 7.36 -11.85 17.71
C LEU A 364 6.21 -11.36 18.62
N SER A 365 6.06 -10.04 18.64
CA SER A 365 5.29 -9.25 19.62
C SER A 365 3.78 -9.55 19.77
N TYR A 366 3.22 -10.41 18.93
CA TYR A 366 1.79 -10.69 18.77
C TYR A 366 1.46 -12.17 19.02
N ARG A 367 2.48 -13.05 19.06
CA ARG A 367 2.36 -14.50 19.32
C ARG A 367 2.93 -14.94 20.66
N MET A 368 3.64 -14.05 21.36
CA MET A 368 4.43 -14.43 22.54
C MET A 368 5.47 -15.53 22.24
N GLU A 369 6.08 -15.48 21.04
CA GLU A 369 7.09 -16.42 20.53
C GLU A 369 8.33 -15.68 20.01
N PHE A 370 9.43 -16.40 19.71
CA PHE A 370 10.63 -15.84 19.07
C PHE A 370 10.80 -16.41 17.67
N LYS A 371 11.45 -15.65 16.79
CA LYS A 371 12.01 -16.12 15.52
C LYS A 371 13.51 -16.37 15.66
N GLN A 372 13.99 -17.56 15.30
CA GLN A 372 15.39 -17.90 15.17
C GLN A 372 15.82 -17.48 13.78
N VAL A 373 16.85 -16.66 13.76
CA VAL A 373 17.42 -16.07 12.57
C VAL A 373 18.86 -16.52 12.48
N GLU A 374 19.18 -17.28 11.45
CA GLU A 374 20.56 -17.64 11.13
C GLU A 374 21.24 -16.49 10.39
N ALA A 375 22.47 -16.22 10.81
CA ALA A 375 23.35 -15.20 10.25
C ALA A 375 24.75 -15.78 10.11
N ASP A 376 25.41 -15.45 9.00
CA ASP A 376 26.82 -15.82 8.82
C ASP A 376 27.77 -14.82 9.51
N GLN A 377 29.08 -15.07 9.42
CA GLN A 377 30.07 -14.24 10.09
C GLN A 377 30.10 -12.81 9.54
N LEU A 378 29.87 -12.63 8.23
CA LEU A 378 29.82 -11.31 7.60
C LEU A 378 28.60 -10.52 8.07
N ASP A 379 27.47 -11.20 8.23
CA ASP A 379 26.25 -10.65 8.81
C ASP A 379 26.50 -10.11 10.23
N GLY A 380 27.21 -10.88 11.08
CA GLY A 380 27.62 -10.44 12.42
C GLY A 380 28.50 -9.19 12.43
N ILE A 381 29.53 -9.16 11.57
CA ILE A 381 30.43 -8.01 11.42
C ILE A 381 29.67 -6.77 10.98
N LEU A 382 28.77 -6.92 10.00
CA LEU A 382 27.93 -5.83 9.50
C LEU A 382 27.05 -5.23 10.59
N ILE A 383 26.39 -6.08 11.37
CA ILE A 383 25.56 -5.65 12.51
C ILE A 383 26.40 -4.80 13.47
N ASP A 384 27.59 -5.26 13.84
CA ASP A 384 28.46 -4.56 14.78
C ASP A 384 28.95 -3.21 14.24
N LEU A 385 29.37 -3.15 12.97
CA LEU A 385 29.85 -1.93 12.34
C LEU A 385 28.76 -0.86 12.22
N MET A 386 27.55 -1.27 11.87
CA MET A 386 26.45 -0.33 11.64
C MET A 386 25.80 0.16 12.95
N ARG A 387 26.23 -0.30 14.13
CA ARG A 387 25.82 0.26 15.44
C ARG A 387 26.33 1.68 15.67
N ILE A 388 27.47 2.02 15.08
CA ILE A 388 28.15 3.30 15.32
C ILE A 388 27.71 4.35 14.27
N GLY A 389 26.95 3.91 13.25
CA GLY A 389 26.58 4.73 12.11
C GLY A 389 27.74 4.83 11.13
N ARG A 390 27.62 4.17 9.98
CA ARG A 390 28.70 4.11 8.98
C ARG A 390 28.15 4.38 7.59
N THR A 391 28.95 5.07 6.79
CA THR A 391 28.71 5.21 5.36
C THR A 391 29.00 3.91 4.63
N PHE A 392 28.39 3.70 3.47
CA PHE A 392 28.66 2.52 2.65
C PHE A 392 30.13 2.42 2.24
N ALA A 393 30.79 3.56 1.99
CA ALA A 393 32.22 3.60 1.69
C ALA A 393 33.08 3.14 2.88
N GLU A 394 32.74 3.53 4.11
CA GLU A 394 33.43 3.09 5.32
C GLU A 394 33.20 1.60 5.58
N LEU A 395 31.98 1.09 5.39
CA LEU A 395 31.68 -0.33 5.50
C LEU A 395 32.47 -1.15 4.47
N LEU A 396 32.51 -0.68 3.22
CA LEU A 396 33.25 -1.33 2.14
C LEU A 396 34.75 -1.37 2.44
N ASN A 397 35.33 -0.27 2.91
CA ASN A 397 36.75 -0.22 3.26
C ASN A 397 37.09 -1.19 4.39
N PHE A 398 36.33 -1.14 5.49
CA PHE A 398 36.55 -2.01 6.65
C PHE A 398 36.44 -3.49 6.27
N ILE A 399 35.42 -3.85 5.49
CA ILE A 399 35.22 -5.24 5.07
C ILE A 399 36.31 -5.68 4.10
N THR A 400 36.73 -4.80 3.18
CA THR A 400 37.84 -5.11 2.26
C THR A 400 39.16 -5.35 3.01
N GLU A 401 39.40 -4.64 4.10
CA GLU A 401 40.58 -4.83 4.96
C GLU A 401 40.54 -6.12 5.79
N CYS A 402 39.36 -6.74 5.95
CA CYS A 402 39.19 -8.01 6.65
C CYS A 402 39.46 -9.24 5.77
N PHE A 403 39.71 -9.05 4.46
CA PHE A 403 40.12 -10.11 3.54
C PHE A 403 41.61 -9.99 3.24
N ASP A 404 42.36 -11.09 3.39
CA ASP A 404 43.79 -11.12 3.06
C ASP A 404 44.00 -10.96 1.55
N GLU A 405 45.07 -10.27 1.13
CA GLU A 405 45.40 -10.00 -0.30
C GLU A 405 45.56 -11.28 -1.16
N GLY A 406 45.58 -12.47 -0.53
CA GLY A 406 45.64 -13.77 -1.19
C GLY A 406 44.38 -14.66 -1.07
N ASP A 407 43.41 -14.32 -0.22
CA ASP A 407 42.25 -15.19 0.07
C ASP A 407 41.00 -14.88 -0.79
N THR A 408 41.01 -13.78 -1.54
CA THR A 408 39.91 -13.42 -2.42
C THR A 408 40.34 -13.41 -3.88
N THR A 409 39.73 -14.27 -4.70
CA THR A 409 39.69 -14.08 -6.17
C THR A 409 38.85 -12.87 -6.58
N GLN A 410 38.23 -12.19 -5.60
CA GLN A 410 37.21 -11.16 -5.74
C GLN A 410 37.78 -9.80 -5.40
N GLY A 411 37.79 -8.89 -6.37
CA GLY A 411 38.27 -7.53 -6.17
C GLY A 411 37.32 -6.70 -5.30
N ARG A 412 37.74 -5.50 -4.88
CA ARG A 412 36.90 -4.53 -4.14
C ARG A 412 35.51 -4.29 -4.77
N ALA A 413 35.38 -4.45 -6.08
CA ALA A 413 34.10 -4.37 -6.80
C ALA A 413 33.13 -5.53 -6.46
N ASP A 414 33.66 -6.75 -6.29
CA ASP A 414 32.88 -7.93 -5.93
C ASP A 414 32.47 -7.88 -4.45
N ILE A 415 33.36 -7.43 -3.57
CA ILE A 415 33.05 -7.15 -2.15
C ILE A 415 31.97 -6.07 -2.05
N SER A 416 32.05 -5.01 -2.88
CA SER A 416 31.00 -3.98 -2.96
C SER A 416 29.66 -4.54 -3.42
N LYS A 417 29.66 -5.47 -4.37
CA LYS A 417 28.44 -6.15 -4.84
C LYS A 417 27.87 -7.08 -3.77
N LEU A 418 28.71 -7.87 -3.09
CA LEU A 418 28.33 -8.73 -1.97
C LEU A 418 27.77 -7.92 -0.81
N LEU A 419 28.44 -6.84 -0.42
CA LEU A 419 28.01 -5.90 0.61
C LEU A 419 26.67 -5.25 0.24
N SER A 420 26.50 -4.82 -1.01
CA SER A 420 25.23 -4.30 -1.51
C SER A 420 24.12 -5.35 -1.46
N LEU A 421 24.41 -6.60 -1.83
CA LEU A 421 23.47 -7.72 -1.78
C LEU A 421 23.10 -8.05 -0.34
N LYS A 422 24.05 -8.06 0.60
CA LYS A 422 23.87 -8.33 2.02
C LYS A 422 23.10 -7.23 2.74
N LEU A 423 23.40 -5.96 2.45
CA LEU A 423 22.65 -4.83 3.00
C LEU A 423 21.24 -4.76 2.43
N ARG A 424 21.06 -5.04 1.14
CA ARG A 424 19.72 -5.22 0.55
C ARG A 424 19.01 -6.41 1.18
N ALA A 425 19.63 -7.58 1.25
CA ALA A 425 19.04 -8.76 1.88
C ALA A 425 18.77 -8.57 3.38
N GLY A 426 19.52 -7.72 4.08
CA GLY A 426 19.25 -7.31 5.46
C GLY A 426 18.17 -6.24 5.59
N LEU A 427 17.95 -5.41 4.56
CA LEU A 427 16.75 -4.55 4.41
C LEU A 427 15.51 -5.36 4.02
N TYR A 428 15.70 -6.52 3.38
CA TYR A 428 14.66 -7.39 2.82
C TYR A 428 14.54 -8.76 3.54
N GLY A 429 15.18 -8.94 4.70
CA GLY A 429 15.30 -10.24 5.38
C GLY A 429 15.93 -10.20 6.78
N ASN A 430 16.08 -11.38 7.38
CA ASN A 430 16.67 -11.80 8.67
C ASN A 430 17.51 -10.77 9.47
N LEU A 431 18.46 -10.05 8.87
CA LEU A 431 19.34 -9.12 9.58
C LEU A 431 18.59 -7.98 10.31
N TYR A 432 17.47 -7.52 9.74
CA TYR A 432 16.65 -6.46 10.33
C TYR A 432 16.00 -6.89 11.64
N GLU A 433 15.63 -8.17 11.73
CA GLU A 433 15.06 -8.78 12.92
C GLU A 433 16.10 -8.86 14.05
N VAL A 434 17.39 -8.91 13.70
CA VAL A 434 18.51 -8.97 14.65
C VAL A 434 18.98 -7.57 15.11
N CYS A 435 18.83 -6.57 14.23
CA CYS A 435 19.27 -5.20 14.51
C CYS A 435 18.23 -4.32 15.20
N LEU A 436 16.93 -4.56 15.01
CA LEU A 436 15.80 -3.90 15.69
C LEU A 436 15.40 -4.66 16.94
#